data_AF-A0A534ZAA6-F1
#
_entry.id   AF-A0A534ZAA6-F1
#
_cell.length_a   1.000
_cell.length_b   1.000
_cell.length_c   1.000
_cell.angle_alpha   90.00
_cell.angle_beta   90.00
_cell.angle_gamma   90.00
#
_symmetry.space_group_name_H-M   'P 1'
#
loop_
_entity.id
_entity.type
_entity.pdbx_description
1 polymer ?
#
loop_
_entity_poly.entity_id
_entity_poly.type
_entity_poly.pdbx_seq_one_letter_code
_entity_poly.pdbx_strand_id
1 'polypeptide(L)' 'MVGLFFQLKGVPIAHTFIVARHLSEEVIIGTDLIQFWKIRPDPVREDVAIDKRLIQLKLV' A
#
# COMPACT_ATOMS: atom_id res chain seq x y z
N MET A 1 10.09 3.44 13.30
CA MET A 1 9.28 3.54 12.06
C MET A 1 10.21 3.93 10.92
N VAL A 2 9.95 3.49 9.71
CA VAL A 2 10.74 3.82 8.51
C VAL A 2 9.81 4.21 7.37
N GLY A 3 10.11 5.31 6.68
CA GLY A 3 9.39 5.71 5.46
C GLY A 3 9.97 4.97 4.27
N LEU A 4 9.12 4.28 3.51
CA LEU A 4 9.51 3.60 2.27
C LEU A 4 8.73 4.15 1.08
N PHE A 5 9.42 4.21 -0.05
CA PHE A 5 8.87 4.59 -1.34
C PHE A 5 9.01 3.42 -2.30
N PHE A 6 7.91 2.97 -2.91
CA PHE A 6 7.93 1.86 -3.85
C PHE A 6 6.89 2.05 -4.95
N GLN A 7 6.98 1.25 -6.01
CA GLN A 7 6.02 1.27 -7.12
C GLN A 7 5.08 0.09 -7.02
N LEU A 8 3.77 0.34 -7.07
CA LEU A 8 2.74 -0.70 -7.15
C LEU A 8 1.85 -0.42 -8.36
N LYS A 9 1.82 -1.33 -9.35
CA LYS A 9 1.06 -1.17 -10.60
C LYS A 9 1.29 0.20 -11.30
N GLY A 10 2.53 0.68 -11.26
CA GLY A 10 2.92 1.98 -11.82
C GLY A 10 2.40 3.20 -11.05
N VAL A 11 1.98 3.02 -9.80
CA VAL A 11 1.66 4.10 -8.86
C VAL A 11 2.78 4.21 -7.83
N PRO A 12 3.38 5.39 -7.64
CA PRO A 12 4.31 5.61 -6.54
C PRO A 12 3.55 5.60 -5.20
N ILE A 13 3.94 4.68 -4.33
CA ILE A 13 3.42 4.53 -2.98
C ILE A 13 4.48 5.06 -2.00
N ALA A 14 4.06 5.95 -1.12
CA ALA A 14 4.82 6.40 0.03
C ALA A 14 4.09 5.97 1.29
N HIS A 15 4.75 5.23 2.18
CA HIS A 15 4.13 4.78 3.43
C HIS A 15 5.15 4.63 4.55
N THR A 16 4.70 4.86 5.78
CA THR A 16 5.50 4.68 6.98
C THR A 16 5.23 3.31 7.58
N PHE A 17 6.26 2.47 7.66
CA PHE A 17 6.17 1.13 8.22
C PHE A 17 6.68 1.06 9.66
N ILE A 18 6.08 0.17 10.44
CA ILE A 18 6.58 -0.22 11.76
C ILE A 18 7.69 -1.25 11.55
N VAL A 19 8.82 -1.05 12.24
CA VAL A 19 9.97 -1.97 12.17
C VAL A 19 9.87 -2.94 13.34
N ALA A 20 9.81 -4.23 13.05
CA ALA A 20 9.74 -5.30 14.04
C ALA A 20 10.98 -6.21 13.92
N ARG A 21 11.56 -6.61 15.05
CA ARG A 21 12.59 -7.66 15.07
C ARG A 21 11.88 -9.01 14.94
N HIS A 22 12.35 -9.86 14.04
CA HIS A 22 11.80 -11.20 13.74
C HIS A 22 10.42 -11.21 13.07
N LEU A 23 10.19 -10.29 12.14
CA LEU A 23 9.01 -10.38 11.27
C LEU A 23 9.13 -11.65 10.41
N SER A 24 8.04 -12.42 10.28
CA SER A 24 8.02 -13.65 9.49
C SER A 24 8.14 -13.35 7.98
N GLU A 25 7.60 -12.21 7.58
CA GLU A 25 7.66 -11.68 6.21
C GLU A 25 8.65 -10.52 6.14
N GLU A 26 9.16 -10.22 4.95
CA GLU A 26 10.00 -9.04 4.73
C GLU A 26 9.20 -7.74 4.94
N VAL A 27 7.94 -7.71 4.46
CA VAL A 27 7.03 -6.58 4.57
C VAL A 27 5.61 -7.10 4.72
N ILE A 28 4.85 -6.53 5.67
CA ILE A 28 3.41 -6.74 5.80
C ILE A 28 2.69 -5.48 5.35
N ILE A 29 1.76 -5.63 4.41
CA ILE A 29 0.87 -4.56 3.97
C ILE A 29 -0.36 -4.53 4.88
N GLY A 30 -0.42 -3.54 5.77
CA GLY A 30 -1.53 -3.34 6.69
C GLY A 30 -2.76 -2.71 6.02
N THR A 31 -3.89 -2.74 6.74
CA THR A 31 -5.14 -2.12 6.28
C THR A 31 -5.03 -0.60 6.15
N ASP A 32 -4.13 0.02 6.90
CA ASP A 32 -3.83 1.46 6.85
C ASP A 32 -3.34 1.86 5.46
N LEU A 33 -2.35 1.16 4.91
CA LEU A 33 -1.81 1.40 3.57
C LEU A 33 -2.89 1.13 2.52
N ILE A 34 -3.60 0.00 2.62
CA ILE A 34 -4.67 -0.39 1.69
C ILE A 34 -5.75 0.70 1.63
N GLN A 35 -6.19 1.21 2.78
CA GLN A 35 -7.23 2.23 2.88
C GLN A 35 -6.74 3.62 2.44
N PHE A 36 -5.49 3.96 2.72
CA PHE A 36 -4.89 5.23 2.32
C PHE A 36 -4.79 5.31 0.80
N TRP A 37 -4.18 4.29 0.19
CA TRP A 37 -3.92 4.22 -1.25
C TRP A 37 -5.07 3.64 -2.08
N LYS A 38 -6.20 3.31 -1.43
CA LYS A 38 -7.40 2.79 -2.09
C LYS A 38 -7.11 1.55 -2.93
N ILE A 39 -6.21 0.70 -2.40
CA ILE A 39 -5.88 -0.59 -2.98
C ILE A 39 -7.09 -1.52 -2.79
N ARG A 40 -7.50 -2.20 -3.84
CA ARG A 40 -8.59 -3.18 -3.84
C ARG A 40 -8.03 -4.55 -4.21
N PRO A 41 -8.08 -5.54 -3.31
CA PRO A 41 -7.75 -6.92 -3.67
C PRO A 41 -8.75 -7.45 -4.70
N ASP A 42 -8.24 -8.14 -5.72
CA ASP A 42 -9.01 -8.94 -6.67
C ASP A 42 -8.64 -10.42 -6.45
N PRO A 43 -9.42 -11.15 -5.63
CA PRO A 43 -9.12 -12.53 -5.30
C PRO A 43 -9.32 -13.50 -6.47
N VAL A 44 -10.08 -13.11 -7.50
CA VAL A 44 -10.35 -13.96 -8.67
C VAL A 44 -9.15 -13.96 -9.61
N ARG A 45 -8.48 -12.80 -9.73
CA ARG A 45 -7.29 -12.63 -10.58
C ARG A 45 -5.97 -12.78 -9.84
N GLU A 46 -6.03 -13.06 -8.53
CA GLU A 46 -4.87 -13.02 -7.63
C GLU A 46 -4.08 -11.72 -7.79
N ASP A 47 -4.79 -10.60 -7.86
CA ASP A 47 -4.21 -9.30 -8.18
C ASP A 47 -4.70 -8.19 -7.25
N VAL A 48 -4.13 -6.99 -7.41
CA VAL A 48 -4.58 -5.77 -6.74
C VAL A 48 -4.83 -4.66 -7.75
N ALA A 49 -5.92 -3.93 -7.54
CA ALA A 49 -6.27 -2.74 -8.29
C ALA A 49 -6.05 -1.48 -7.46
N ILE A 50 -5.60 -0.40 -8.10
CA ILE A 50 -5.46 0.93 -7.47
C ILE A 50 -6.33 1.92 -8.23
N ASP A 51 -7.27 2.55 -7.53
CA ASP A 51 -8.08 3.62 -8.13
C ASP A 51 -7.36 4.97 -8.02
N LYS A 52 -6.63 5.31 -9.08
CA LYS A 52 -5.88 6.58 -9.19
C LYS A 52 -6.77 7.82 -8.98
N ARG A 53 -8.07 7.74 -9.32
CA ARG A 53 -9.02 8.86 -9.15
C ARG A 53 -9.31 9.13 -7.68
N LEU A 54 -9.33 8.09 -6.85
CA LEU A 54 -9.63 8.22 -5.42
C LEU A 54 -8.43 8.69 -4.60
N ILE A 55 -7.20 8.48 -5.09
CA ILE A 55 -5.98 8.96 -4.45
C ILE A 55 -5.88 10.50 -4.52
N GLN A 56 -6.25 11.09 -5.67
CA GLN A 56 -6.16 12.55 -5.89
C GLN A 56 -7.10 13.37 -4.98
N LEU A 57 -8.13 12.76 -4.41
CA LEU A 57 -9.11 13.44 -3.56
C LEU A 57 -8.61 13.73 -2.13
N LYS A 58 -7.42 13.25 -1.75
CA LYS A 58 -6.86 13.38 -0.40
C LYS A 58 -5.69 14.36 -0.26
N LEU A 59 -5.33 15.10 -1.31
CA LEU A 59 -4.33 16.18 -1.25
C LEU A 59 -4.96 17.51 -0.77
N VAL A 60 -5.70 17.47 0.34
CA VAL A 60 -6.27 18.67 1.00
C VAL A 60 -5.91 18.65 2.47
#